data_AF-J3AD29-F1
#
_entry.id   AF-J3AD29-F1
#
_cell.length_a   1.000
_cell.length_b   1.000
_cell.length_c   1.000
_cell.angle_alpha   90.00
_cell.angle_beta   90.00
_cell.angle_gamma   90.00
#
_symmetry.space_group_name_H-M   'P 1'
#
loop_
_entity.id
_entity.type
_entity.pdbx_description
1 polymer ?
#
loop_
_entity_poly.entity_id
_entity_poly.type
_entity_poly.pdbx_seq_one_letter_code
_entity_poly.pdbx_strand_id
1 'polypeptide(L)' 'MSRAASIDAVPIDDDARDGRFQLVFAGGRYALVRFIAEHWVFSSGVPLPEHPTLYHPRKD' A
#
# COMPACT_ATOMS: atom_id res chain seq x y z
N MET A 1 21.95 6.43 17.08
CA MET A 1 20.51 6.23 16.85
C MET A 1 20.28 6.15 15.36
N SER A 2 19.90 4.98 14.83
CA SER A 2 19.59 4.84 13.41
C SER A 2 18.32 5.65 13.13
N ARG A 3 18.42 6.68 12.30
CA ARG A 3 17.28 7.49 11.87
C ARG A 3 16.42 6.57 11.00
N ALA A 4 15.30 6.08 11.54
CA ALA A 4 14.35 5.29 10.76
C ALA A 4 14.03 6.08 9.49
N ALA A 5 14.24 5.45 8.33
CA ALA A 5 13.84 6.02 7.06
C ALA A 5 12.32 6.25 7.14
N SER A 6 11.91 7.51 7.11
CA SER A 6 10.50 7.86 6.94
C SER A 6 10.08 7.36 5.58
N ILE A 7 9.04 6.51 5.53
CA ILE A 7 8.43 6.14 4.26
C ILE A 7 7.49 7.28 3.90
N ASP A 8 7.77 7.95 2.78
CA ASP A 8 6.87 8.96 2.21
C ASP A 8 5.61 8.24 1.72
N ALA A 9 4.55 8.24 2.53
CA ALA A 9 3.25 7.67 2.16
C ALA A 9 2.28 8.79 1.81
N VAL A 10 1.49 8.59 0.75
CA VAL A 10 0.50 9.54 0.25
C VAL A 10 -0.88 8.88 0.21
N PRO A 11 -1.99 9.65 0.18
CA PRO A 11 -3.34 9.10 0.03
C PRO A 11 -3.47 8.20 -1.20
N ILE A 12 -4.23 7.11 -1.09
CA ILE A 12 -4.57 6.26 -2.23
C ILE A 12 -5.30 7.10 -3.29
N ASP A 13 -4.79 7.08 -4.51
CA ASP A 13 -5.31 7.73 -5.72
C ASP A 13 -5.44 6.71 -6.87
N ASP A 14 -5.64 7.18 -8.10
CA ASP A 14 -5.76 6.32 -9.27
C ASP A 14 -4.44 5.63 -9.63
N ASP A 15 -3.29 6.24 -9.33
CA ASP A 15 -1.97 5.65 -9.56
C ASP A 15 -1.73 4.44 -8.64
N ALA A 16 -2.26 4.49 -7.41
CA ALA A 16 -2.31 3.32 -6.54
C ALA A 16 -3.14 2.15 -7.14
N ARG A 17 -3.89 2.35 -8.22
CA ARG A 17 -4.70 1.31 -8.87
C ARG A 17 -4.14 0.86 -10.22
N ASP A 18 -2.85 1.13 -10.48
CA ASP A 18 -2.15 0.80 -11.74
C ASP A 18 -2.00 -0.71 -12.04
N GLY A 19 -2.38 -1.58 -11.11
CA GLY A 19 -2.29 -3.04 -11.24
C GLY A 19 -0.96 -3.67 -10.79
N ARG A 20 0.00 -2.86 -10.34
CA ARG A 20 1.30 -3.32 -9.84
C ARG A 20 1.25 -3.57 -8.33
N PHE A 21 2.23 -4.31 -7.83
CA PHE A 21 2.43 -4.45 -6.39
C PHE A 21 3.09 -3.20 -5.80
N GLN A 22 2.51 -2.73 -4.71
CA GLN A 22 2.97 -1.57 -3.97
C GLN A 22 2.71 -1.73 -2.47
N LEU A 23 3.41 -0.95 -1.67
CA LEU A 23 3.25 -0.94 -0.22
C LEU A 23 2.10 -0.02 0.16
N VAL A 24 1.10 -0.54 0.89
CA VAL A 24 -0.02 0.24 1.43
C VAL A 24 -0.07 0.19 2.94
N PHE A 25 -0.77 1.14 3.55
CA PHE A 25 -0.87 1.32 4.99
C PHE A 25 -2.34 1.47 5.43
N ALA A 26 -2.68 0.83 6.54
CA ALA A 26 -3.99 0.95 7.21
C ALA A 26 -3.82 0.69 8.71
N GLY A 27 -4.38 1.56 9.58
CA GLY A 27 -4.40 1.30 11.03
C GLY A 27 -3.05 1.03 11.68
N GLY A 28 -1.99 1.70 11.22
CA GLY A 28 -0.61 1.46 11.71
C GLY A 28 0.03 0.15 11.23
N ARG A 29 -0.63 -0.59 10.34
CA ARG A 29 -0.10 -1.79 9.66
C ARG A 29 0.22 -1.46 8.21
N TYR A 30 1.00 -2.34 7.58
CA TYR A 30 1.34 -2.26 6.17
C TYR A 30 1.26 -3.62 5.50
N ALA A 31 1.01 -3.62 4.19
CA ALA A 31 1.00 -4.82 3.37
C ALA A 31 1.44 -4.49 1.95
N LEU A 32 1.97 -5.49 1.24
CA LEU A 32 2.19 -5.39 -0.19
C LEU A 32 0.92 -5.86 -0.92
N VAL A 33 0.35 -4.99 -1.75
CA VAL A 33 -0.92 -5.23 -2.44
C VAL A 33 -0.84 -4.82 -3.91
N ARG A 34 -1.71 -5.38 -4.74
CA ARG A 34 -1.99 -4.88 -6.08
C ARG A 34 -3.50 -4.74 -6.27
N PHE A 35 -3.94 -3.80 -7.10
CA PHE A 35 -5.37 -3.64 -7.43
C PHE A 35 -5.72 -4.40 -8.71
N ILE A 36 -6.75 -5.26 -8.68
CA ILE A 36 -7.22 -6.01 -9.86
C ILE A 36 -8.73 -6.06 -9.83
N ALA A 37 -9.36 -5.71 -10.97
CA ALA A 37 -10.80 -5.85 -11.19
C ALA A 37 -11.61 -5.38 -9.97
N GLU A 38 -11.34 -4.15 -9.52
CA GLU A 38 -12.02 -3.47 -8.40
C GLU A 38 -11.66 -3.97 -6.99
N HIS A 39 -10.71 -4.87 -6.84
CA HIS A 39 -10.33 -5.45 -5.55
C HIS A 39 -8.83 -5.35 -5.25
N TRP A 40 -8.51 -5.23 -3.95
CA TRP A 40 -7.14 -5.31 -3.46
C TRP A 40 -6.73 -6.77 -3.25
N VAL A 41 -5.65 -7.18 -3.91
CA VAL A 41 -5.04 -8.52 -3.78
C VAL A 41 -3.78 -8.40 -2.94
N PHE A 42 -3.79 -9.02 -1.77
CA PHE A 42 -2.69 -8.99 -0.80
C PHE A 42 -1.68 -10.10 -1.10
N SER A 43 -0.39 -9.77 -1.14
CA SER A 43 0.66 -10.75 -1.45
C SER A 43 0.74 -11.89 -0.43
N SER A 44 0.31 -11.64 0.81
CA SER A 44 0.22 -12.62 1.90
C SER A 44 -1.00 -13.54 1.79
N GLY A 45 -1.98 -13.22 0.93
CA GLY A 45 -3.30 -13.85 0.91
C GLY A 45 -4.21 -13.46 2.09
N VAL A 46 -3.70 -12.70 3.06
CA VAL A 46 -4.46 -12.26 4.23
C VAL A 46 -4.68 -10.74 4.14
N PRO A 47 -5.94 -10.28 4.06
CA PRO A 47 -6.24 -8.85 3.98
C PRO A 47 -5.90 -8.12 5.28
N LEU A 48 -5.65 -6.81 5.16
CA LEU A 48 -5.62 -5.94 6.33
C LEU A 48 -7.03 -5.86 6.94
N PRO A 49 -7.17 -5.83 8.28
CA PRO A 49 -8.48 -5.67 8.93
C PRO A 49 -9.17 -4.33 8.61
N GLU A 50 -8.39 -3.34 8.17
CA GLU A 50 -8.86 -2.01 7.78
C GLU A 50 -8.58 -1.78 6.30
N HIS A 51 -9.40 -0.92 5.68
CA HIS A 51 -9.16 -0.52 4.29
C HIS A 51 -7.88 0.31 4.17
N PRO A 52 -7.02 0.05 3.17
CA PRO A 52 -5.85 0.89 2.90
C PRO A 52 -6.22 2.35 2.65
N THR A 53 -5.56 3.28 3.33
CA THR A 53 -5.80 4.73 3.15
C THR A 53 -4.59 5.45 2.57
N LEU A 54 -3.39 4.91 2.76
CA LEU A 54 -2.15 5.46 2.24
C LEU A 54 -1.37 4.40 1.46
N TYR A 55 -0.55 4.84 0.52
CA TYR A 55 0.41 4.00 -0.19
C TYR A 55 1.76 4.69 -0.34
N HIS A 56 2.81 3.90 -0.55
CA HIS A 56 4.13 4.42 -0.92
C HIS A 56 4.21 4.52 -2.45
N PRO A 57 4.20 5.74 -3.02
CA PRO A 57 4.27 5.91 -4.47
C PRO A 57 5.63 5.45 -4.96
N ARG A 58 5.64 4.73 -6.09
CA ARG A 58 6.88 4.36 -6.76
C ARG A 58 7.50 5.61 -7.38
N LYS A 59 8.82 5.69 -7.34
CA LYS A 59 9.63 6.73 -8.00
C LYS A 59 10.30 6.08 -9.21
N ASP A 60 9.52 5.56 -10.15
CA ASP A 60 10.03 5.12 -11.45
C ASP A 60 10.37 6.31 -12.36
#